data_AF-A0A2N2VWG9-F1
#
_entry.id   AF-A0A2N2VWG9-F1
#
_cell.length_a   1.000
_cell.length_b   1.000
_cell.length_c   1.000
_cell.angle_alpha   90.00
_cell.angle_beta   90.00
_cell.angle_gamma   90.00
#
_symmetry.space_group_name_H-M   'P 1'
#
loop_
_entity.id
_entity.type
_entity.pdbx_description
1 polymer ?
#
loop_
_entity_poly.entity_id
_entity_poly.type
_entity_poly.pdbx_seq_one_letter_code
_entity_poly.pdbx_strand_id
1 'polypeptide(L)'
;MLKSILFNKIYFYKIFLIITVLITFGCQKEPEPELILSQSNLAVLNTSGTNNVSFTCNGKWTAVSSETWITVAPAFGTGNGELTLTFSGNTSSSERSGNIIITSGILTKTLKVTQSRTILETDNSTLSFPKESSSLKLNIVSNTSWQIVVPQGTDWMSVSPLSGSQNMEVNITVNANVGALRGVDIAIKYGETEKNVSISQQRGINNAPEAPKLKSPVNNTQDVTRLPAFRWSTSKDADGDAITYTLDISKGSGNWTNLPPLQDTLQYLSSFLDANSVYNWRVKATDTMGESTYSQPSTFTTGNKISYFDGEYKVAMENTSGALPSEILFVGDGYTAEDYVVGGKFDQEVEEGINYLFNTEPYKSYKQYFKVYKQAGYSRDQGVTQTDKNIVKNTKFSVTFGGGSSMNSNSDAVFASAKLIPGVDDIKLRDLLIVLLVNENRYAGTCWTWSDGKTIAITPISRNSNPSYHYKGVLLHEAGGHGFGRLADEYISSANAGKTITAEDIQSLKARFSKNHSANVDLTSDTTLVRWKHFLRRAGYDRVGTYEGGYYYTYGVWRPELTSCMINNIAYFNAASREAIVKRVLAKAGEQYLLDNFLAKDVIKEPSQAAVLQTKSFNPLTFVPLAPPVYVK
;
A
#
# COMPACT_ATOMS: atom_id res chain seq x y z
N MET A 1 -45.52 -41.27 -92.45
CA MET A 1 -44.32 -41.54 -91.63
C MET A 1 -44.77 -41.87 -90.20
N LEU A 2 -45.29 -43.09 -89.97
CA LEU A 2 -45.96 -43.50 -88.72
C LEU A 2 -46.16 -45.03 -88.69
N LYS A 3 -46.13 -45.65 -87.49
CA LYS A 3 -46.83 -46.90 -87.07
C LYS A 3 -46.37 -47.32 -85.65
N SER A 4 -47.13 -48.03 -84.81
CA SER A 4 -48.48 -47.79 -84.23
C SER A 4 -49.13 -49.11 -83.74
N ILE A 5 -49.07 -49.39 -82.42
CA ILE A 5 -50.09 -49.99 -81.51
C ILE A 5 -50.91 -51.27 -81.90
N LEU A 6 -51.00 -52.30 -81.00
CA LEU A 6 -52.24 -52.98 -80.45
C LEU A 6 -52.16 -54.52 -80.10
N PHE A 7 -52.42 -54.85 -78.81
CA PHE A 7 -53.36 -55.88 -78.21
C PHE A 7 -53.23 -57.43 -78.30
N ASN A 8 -52.97 -58.07 -77.12
CA ASN A 8 -53.89 -58.90 -76.26
C ASN A 8 -54.40 -60.34 -76.62
N LYS A 9 -54.16 -61.37 -75.75
CA LYS A 9 -55.13 -62.46 -75.31
C LYS A 9 -54.56 -63.59 -74.37
N ILE A 10 -55.48 -64.43 -73.80
CA ILE A 10 -55.37 -65.82 -73.20
C ILE A 10 -55.48 -65.98 -71.65
N TYR A 11 -56.19 -67.02 -71.15
CA TYR A 11 -56.61 -67.30 -69.74
C TYR A 11 -56.78 -68.83 -69.40
N PHE A 12 -56.21 -69.33 -68.27
CA PHE A 12 -56.52 -70.54 -67.40
C PHE A 12 -56.74 -71.98 -67.98
N TYR A 13 -56.56 -73.17 -67.32
CA TYR A 13 -56.33 -73.72 -65.93
C TYR A 13 -55.80 -75.23 -66.05
N LYS A 14 -55.62 -76.22 -65.11
CA LYS A 14 -55.75 -76.53 -63.63
C LYS A 14 -55.05 -77.89 -63.22
N ILE A 15 -54.81 -78.13 -61.90
CA ILE A 15 -54.85 -79.42 -61.10
C ILE A 15 -53.71 -80.51 -61.10
N PHE A 16 -52.90 -80.53 -60.00
CA PHE A 16 -52.56 -81.60 -58.99
C PHE A 16 -51.62 -82.84 -59.21
N LEU A 17 -51.10 -83.35 -58.06
CA LEU A 17 -50.25 -84.54 -57.73
C LEU A 17 -48.73 -84.33 -57.37
N ILE A 18 -48.01 -85.42 -56.98
CA ILE A 18 -47.39 -85.57 -55.62
C ILE A 18 -46.28 -86.68 -55.47
N ILE A 19 -45.57 -86.78 -54.31
CA ILE A 19 -44.77 -87.94 -53.73
C ILE A 19 -43.35 -88.28 -54.34
N THR A 20 -42.26 -88.77 -53.68
CA THR A 20 -41.62 -88.70 -52.31
C THR A 20 -40.15 -89.24 -52.25
N VAL A 21 -39.27 -88.69 -51.38
CA VAL A 21 -38.26 -89.32 -50.45
C VAL A 21 -37.13 -90.29 -50.94
N LEU A 22 -35.84 -90.01 -50.58
CA LEU A 22 -34.99 -90.87 -49.70
C LEU A 22 -33.64 -90.26 -49.16
N ILE A 23 -33.54 -90.18 -47.82
CA ILE A 23 -32.41 -90.29 -46.86
C ILE A 23 -30.93 -90.10 -47.29
N THR A 24 -30.21 -89.23 -46.54
CA THR A 24 -28.85 -89.51 -46.01
C THR A 24 -28.74 -89.09 -44.54
N PHE A 25 -27.90 -89.79 -43.76
CA PHE A 25 -27.47 -89.38 -42.41
C PHE A 25 -26.44 -88.23 -42.51
N GLY A 26 -26.19 -87.41 -41.49
CA GLY A 26 -26.61 -87.50 -40.10
C GLY A 26 -25.48 -87.15 -39.11
N CYS A 27 -24.59 -86.22 -39.49
CA CYS A 27 -23.53 -85.67 -38.65
C CYS A 27 -23.86 -84.21 -38.37
N GLN A 28 -24.46 -83.91 -37.22
CA GLN A 28 -24.67 -82.52 -36.79
C GLN A 28 -23.33 -81.97 -36.30
N LYS A 29 -22.64 -81.25 -37.20
CA LYS A 29 -21.58 -80.29 -36.84
C LYS A 29 -22.12 -79.39 -35.72
N GLU A 30 -21.35 -79.20 -34.64
CA GLU A 30 -21.73 -78.23 -33.61
C GLU A 30 -21.98 -76.86 -34.26
N PRO A 31 -23.01 -76.10 -33.82
CA PRO A 31 -23.32 -74.81 -34.41
C PRO A 31 -22.12 -73.89 -34.24
N GLU A 32 -21.68 -73.26 -35.35
CA GLU A 32 -20.52 -72.36 -35.31
C GLU A 32 -20.79 -71.22 -34.32
N PRO A 33 -19.81 -70.82 -33.48
CA PRO A 33 -20.03 -69.80 -32.47
C PRO A 33 -20.61 -68.52 -33.08
N GLU A 34 -21.65 -67.99 -32.44
CA GLU A 34 -22.35 -66.80 -32.88
C GLU A 34 -22.34 -65.74 -31.78
N LEU A 35 -22.01 -64.50 -32.17
CA LEU A 35 -22.16 -63.31 -31.34
C LEU A 35 -22.39 -62.10 -32.25
N ILE A 36 -23.63 -61.58 -32.28
CA ILE A 36 -24.04 -60.47 -33.16
C ILE A 36 -24.78 -59.43 -32.34
N LEU A 37 -24.29 -58.18 -32.33
CA LEU A 37 -24.93 -57.06 -31.65
C LEU A 37 -26.06 -56.47 -32.50
N SER A 38 -27.14 -56.02 -31.87
CA SER A 38 -28.19 -55.21 -32.54
C SER A 38 -27.65 -53.90 -33.13
N GLN A 39 -26.64 -53.31 -32.51
CA GLN A 39 -25.94 -52.11 -32.95
C GLN A 39 -24.47 -52.13 -32.53
N SER A 40 -23.59 -51.53 -33.33
CA SER A 40 -22.15 -51.39 -33.04
C SER A 40 -21.78 -50.06 -32.37
N ASN A 41 -22.68 -49.07 -32.43
CA ASN A 41 -22.52 -47.75 -31.83
C ASN A 41 -23.82 -47.36 -31.15
N LEU A 42 -23.74 -46.68 -30.00
CA LEU A 42 -24.85 -46.10 -29.26
C LEU A 42 -24.49 -44.66 -28.87
N ALA A 43 -25.33 -43.69 -29.23
CA ALA A 43 -25.20 -42.30 -28.79
C ALA A 43 -26.20 -42.02 -27.66
N VAL A 44 -25.73 -41.40 -26.57
CA VAL A 44 -26.56 -41.03 -25.41
C VAL A 44 -26.38 -39.57 -25.01
N LEU A 45 -27.41 -39.00 -24.39
CA LEU A 45 -27.37 -37.63 -23.86
C LEU A 45 -26.37 -37.50 -22.70
N ASN A 46 -25.92 -36.27 -22.46
CA ASN A 46 -25.03 -35.90 -21.36
C ASN A 46 -25.62 -36.15 -19.96
N THR A 47 -26.93 -36.38 -19.84
CA THR A 47 -27.59 -36.73 -18.57
C THR A 47 -27.29 -38.19 -18.18
N SER A 48 -27.33 -38.49 -16.87
CA SER A 48 -27.34 -39.88 -16.41
C SER A 48 -28.63 -40.60 -16.81
N GLY A 49 -28.57 -41.92 -17.04
CA GLY A 49 -29.73 -42.71 -17.42
C GLY A 49 -29.41 -44.17 -17.72
N THR A 50 -30.36 -44.85 -18.36
CA THR A 50 -30.23 -46.24 -18.82
C THR A 50 -30.54 -46.37 -20.31
N ASN A 51 -29.91 -47.34 -20.97
CA ASN A 51 -30.27 -47.78 -22.32
C ASN A 51 -30.10 -49.31 -22.41
N ASN A 52 -31.02 -49.98 -23.08
CA ASN A 52 -30.92 -51.43 -23.32
C ASN A 52 -30.30 -51.71 -24.69
N VAL A 53 -29.46 -52.75 -24.78
CA VAL A 53 -28.86 -53.24 -26.03
C VAL A 53 -28.95 -54.76 -26.09
N SER A 54 -29.67 -55.29 -27.08
CA SER A 54 -29.82 -56.73 -27.32
C SER A 54 -28.74 -57.28 -28.25
N PHE A 55 -28.47 -58.58 -28.13
CA PHE A 55 -27.54 -59.30 -29.00
C PHE A 55 -27.89 -60.79 -29.12
N THR A 56 -27.65 -61.35 -30.31
CA THR A 56 -27.76 -62.79 -30.57
C THR A 56 -26.49 -63.49 -30.12
N CYS A 57 -26.61 -64.60 -29.41
CA CYS A 57 -25.49 -65.46 -29.04
C CYS A 57 -25.94 -66.90 -28.83
N ASN A 58 -25.18 -67.88 -29.30
CA ASN A 58 -25.46 -69.31 -29.10
C ASN A 58 -24.62 -69.96 -27.97
N GLY A 59 -23.77 -69.19 -27.28
CA GLY A 59 -22.86 -69.67 -26.23
C GLY A 59 -23.07 -69.03 -24.86
N LYS A 60 -22.12 -69.27 -23.94
CA LYS A 60 -21.97 -68.53 -22.68
C LYS A 60 -21.19 -67.25 -22.92
N TRP A 61 -21.64 -66.13 -22.36
CA TRP A 61 -21.06 -64.82 -22.61
C TRP A 61 -20.79 -64.03 -21.34
N THR A 62 -19.86 -63.06 -21.44
CA THR A 62 -19.61 -62.00 -20.46
C THR A 62 -19.69 -60.63 -21.14
N ALA A 63 -19.98 -59.58 -20.37
CA ALA A 63 -20.07 -58.20 -20.85
C ALA A 63 -19.43 -57.23 -19.83
N VAL A 64 -18.49 -56.40 -20.29
CA VAL A 64 -17.65 -55.52 -19.45
C VAL A 64 -17.51 -54.13 -20.09
N SER A 65 -17.56 -53.07 -19.29
CA SER A 65 -17.26 -51.69 -19.72
C SER A 65 -15.75 -51.42 -19.65
N SER A 66 -15.19 -50.69 -20.63
CA SER A 66 -13.86 -50.08 -20.50
C SER A 66 -13.83 -48.89 -19.53
N GLU A 67 -14.99 -48.28 -19.29
CA GLU A 67 -15.12 -47.01 -18.57
C GLU A 67 -15.86 -47.15 -17.24
N THR A 68 -15.39 -46.43 -16.22
CA THR A 68 -16.05 -46.34 -14.91
C THR A 68 -17.40 -45.60 -14.94
N TRP A 69 -17.66 -44.80 -15.99
CA TRP A 69 -18.89 -44.03 -16.13
C TRP A 69 -20.06 -44.79 -16.75
N ILE A 70 -19.86 -46.05 -17.18
CA ILE A 70 -20.90 -46.98 -17.65
C ILE A 70 -20.83 -48.29 -16.85
N THR A 71 -21.96 -48.74 -16.30
CA THR A 71 -22.11 -50.08 -15.72
C THR A 71 -23.03 -50.94 -16.58
N VAL A 72 -22.83 -52.26 -16.53
CA VAL A 72 -23.49 -53.23 -17.41
C VAL A 72 -24.18 -54.31 -16.58
N ALA A 73 -25.46 -54.58 -16.85
CA ALA A 73 -26.19 -55.69 -16.25
C ALA A 73 -27.08 -56.39 -17.31
N PRO A 74 -27.09 -57.73 -17.38
CA PRO A 74 -26.22 -58.68 -16.66
C PRO A 74 -24.77 -58.62 -17.14
N ALA A 75 -23.80 -58.87 -16.25
CA ALA A 75 -22.39 -58.96 -16.62
C ALA A 75 -22.00 -60.31 -17.28
N PHE A 76 -22.89 -61.31 -17.22
CA PHE A 76 -22.72 -62.62 -17.86
C PHE A 76 -24.08 -63.31 -18.10
N GLY A 77 -24.10 -64.29 -19.01
CA GLY A 77 -25.30 -65.05 -19.33
C GLY A 77 -25.06 -66.22 -20.28
N THR A 78 -26.11 -66.73 -20.91
CA THR A 78 -26.06 -67.85 -21.86
C THR A 78 -27.21 -67.75 -22.86
N GLY A 79 -26.94 -67.98 -24.14
CA GLY A 79 -27.90 -67.71 -25.22
C GLY A 79 -27.99 -66.21 -25.53
N ASN A 80 -29.03 -65.81 -26.28
CA ASN A 80 -29.28 -64.40 -26.60
C ASN A 80 -29.40 -63.55 -25.33
N GLY A 81 -28.92 -62.31 -25.38
CA GLY A 81 -28.86 -61.43 -24.23
C GLY A 81 -29.41 -60.03 -24.50
N GLU A 82 -29.75 -59.34 -23.41
CA GLU A 82 -30.04 -57.92 -23.38
C GLU A 82 -29.23 -57.31 -22.22
N LEU A 83 -28.51 -56.22 -22.51
CA LEU A 83 -27.73 -55.48 -21.52
C LEU A 83 -28.43 -54.16 -21.22
N THR A 84 -28.82 -53.94 -19.96
CA THR A 84 -29.08 -52.60 -19.46
C THR A 84 -27.74 -51.94 -19.15
N LEU A 85 -27.43 -50.91 -19.92
CA LEU A 85 -26.28 -50.02 -19.73
C LEU A 85 -26.73 -48.83 -18.89
N THR A 86 -26.17 -48.66 -17.69
CA THR A 86 -26.44 -47.49 -16.84
C THR A 86 -25.26 -46.54 -16.92
N PHE A 87 -25.49 -45.28 -17.25
CA PHE A 87 -24.43 -44.29 -17.43
C PHE A 87 -24.61 -43.10 -16.47
N SER A 88 -23.49 -42.61 -15.93
CA SER A 88 -23.45 -41.34 -15.21
C SER A 88 -23.54 -40.14 -16.17
N GLY A 89 -23.79 -38.94 -15.64
CA GLY A 89 -23.80 -37.73 -16.45
C GLY A 89 -22.40 -37.33 -16.92
N ASN A 90 -22.31 -36.74 -18.10
CA ASN A 90 -21.14 -36.01 -18.59
C ASN A 90 -21.33 -34.51 -18.30
N THR A 91 -20.59 -34.00 -17.33
CA THR A 91 -20.58 -32.58 -16.93
C THR A 91 -19.58 -31.73 -17.75
N SER A 92 -18.64 -32.37 -18.44
CA SER A 92 -17.57 -31.69 -19.16
C SER A 92 -18.03 -31.06 -20.48
N SER A 93 -17.28 -30.06 -20.94
CA SER A 93 -17.48 -29.36 -22.22
C SER A 93 -17.04 -30.16 -23.45
N SER A 94 -16.66 -31.43 -23.27
CA SER A 94 -16.17 -32.36 -24.29
C SER A 94 -17.05 -33.59 -24.40
N GLU A 95 -17.18 -34.14 -25.61
CA GLU A 95 -17.85 -35.43 -25.80
C GLU A 95 -16.95 -36.55 -25.29
N ARG A 96 -17.52 -37.55 -24.59
CA ARG A 96 -16.78 -38.72 -24.11
C ARG A 96 -17.23 -40.00 -24.81
N SER A 97 -16.33 -40.96 -24.95
CA SER A 97 -16.59 -42.25 -25.57
C SER A 97 -16.07 -43.38 -24.68
N GLY A 98 -16.73 -44.52 -24.72
CA GLY A 98 -16.39 -45.74 -24.00
C GLY A 98 -16.75 -46.98 -24.81
N ASN A 99 -16.27 -48.14 -24.40
CA ASN A 99 -16.53 -49.41 -25.09
C ASN A 99 -17.16 -50.44 -24.14
N ILE A 100 -18.26 -51.06 -24.56
CA ILE A 100 -18.76 -52.29 -23.93
C ILE A 100 -18.24 -53.47 -24.75
N ILE A 101 -17.42 -54.29 -24.11
CA ILE A 101 -16.79 -55.47 -24.69
C ILE A 101 -17.61 -56.69 -24.25
N ILE A 102 -18.11 -57.43 -25.24
CA ILE A 102 -18.94 -58.62 -25.05
C ILE A 102 -18.19 -59.81 -25.65
N THR A 103 -17.96 -60.85 -24.85
CA THR A 103 -17.12 -61.99 -25.24
C THR A 103 -17.88 -63.31 -25.05
N SER A 104 -17.82 -64.18 -26.05
CA SER A 104 -18.42 -65.52 -26.06
C SER A 104 -17.42 -66.51 -26.69
N GLY A 105 -16.78 -67.33 -25.85
CA GLY A 105 -15.66 -68.17 -26.26
C GLY A 105 -14.52 -67.34 -26.87
N ILE A 106 -14.19 -67.61 -28.13
CA ILE A 106 -13.18 -66.83 -28.90
C ILE A 106 -13.75 -65.56 -29.54
N LEU A 107 -15.07 -65.41 -29.62
CA LEU A 107 -15.68 -64.24 -30.25
C LEU A 107 -15.73 -63.08 -29.28
N THR A 108 -15.29 -61.91 -29.75
CA THR A 108 -15.46 -60.64 -29.06
C THR A 108 -16.15 -59.64 -29.99
N LYS A 109 -17.13 -58.91 -29.46
CA LYS A 109 -17.78 -57.78 -30.12
C LYS A 109 -17.70 -56.55 -29.22
N THR A 110 -17.53 -55.39 -29.84
CA THR A 110 -17.43 -54.10 -29.15
C THR A 110 -18.59 -53.22 -29.56
N LEU A 111 -19.37 -52.77 -28.58
CA LEU A 111 -20.29 -51.65 -28.72
C LEU A 111 -19.56 -50.38 -28.30
N LYS A 112 -19.40 -49.41 -29.21
CA LYS A 112 -18.96 -48.07 -28.83
C LYS A 112 -20.14 -47.29 -28.25
N VAL A 113 -19.97 -46.71 -27.07
CA VAL A 113 -20.93 -45.77 -26.46
C VAL A 113 -20.34 -44.37 -26.51
N THR A 114 -21.04 -43.43 -27.11
CA THR A 114 -20.67 -42.00 -27.16
C THR A 114 -21.67 -41.20 -26.32
N GLN A 115 -21.19 -40.37 -25.41
CA GLN A 115 -22.02 -39.51 -24.56
C GLN A 115 -21.71 -38.03 -24.82
N SER A 116 -22.75 -37.28 -25.22
CA SER A 116 -22.66 -35.85 -25.56
C SER A 116 -22.03 -35.00 -24.45
N ARG A 117 -21.46 -33.86 -24.83
CA ARG A 117 -20.97 -32.82 -23.91
C ARG A 117 -22.08 -32.00 -23.25
N THR A 118 -21.74 -31.22 -22.22
CA THR A 118 -22.61 -30.11 -21.79
C THR A 118 -22.61 -28.97 -22.81
N ILE A 119 -23.76 -28.34 -22.96
CA ILE A 119 -24.01 -27.16 -23.80
C ILE A 119 -24.87 -26.19 -23.00
N LEU A 120 -24.50 -24.92 -23.00
CA LEU A 120 -25.37 -23.82 -22.61
C LEU A 120 -25.09 -22.63 -23.53
N GLU A 121 -26.13 -22.16 -24.19
CA GLU A 121 -26.12 -20.94 -24.99
C GLU A 121 -27.18 -19.96 -24.50
N THR A 122 -27.03 -18.71 -24.94
CA THR A 122 -27.93 -17.61 -24.63
C THR A 122 -28.22 -16.84 -25.91
N ASP A 123 -29.44 -16.33 -26.06
CA ASP A 123 -29.81 -15.47 -27.19
C ASP A 123 -29.06 -14.13 -27.18
N ASN A 124 -28.69 -13.64 -25.99
CA ASN A 124 -27.91 -12.44 -25.76
C ASN A 124 -26.69 -12.72 -24.88
N SER A 125 -25.57 -12.05 -25.15
CA SER A 125 -24.41 -11.95 -24.25
C SER A 125 -24.39 -10.63 -23.47
N THR A 126 -25.19 -9.65 -23.87
CA THR A 126 -25.32 -8.35 -23.22
C THR A 126 -26.79 -7.93 -23.20
N LEU A 127 -27.24 -7.33 -22.09
CA LEU A 127 -28.58 -6.72 -21.99
C LEU A 127 -28.43 -5.27 -21.55
N SER A 128 -29.17 -4.37 -22.20
CA SER A 128 -29.13 -2.93 -21.90
C SER A 128 -30.53 -2.41 -21.59
N PHE A 129 -30.68 -1.86 -20.39
CA PHE A 129 -31.94 -1.38 -19.84
C PHE A 129 -32.01 0.15 -19.87
N PRO A 130 -33.20 0.73 -20.11
CA PRO A 130 -33.42 2.16 -19.92
C PRO A 130 -33.27 2.54 -18.42
N LYS A 131 -33.15 3.84 -18.14
CA LYS A 131 -33.07 4.34 -16.77
C LYS A 131 -34.32 4.05 -15.93
N GLU A 132 -35.46 3.85 -16.57
CA GLU A 132 -36.71 3.51 -15.88
C GLU A 132 -36.76 2.04 -15.45
N SER A 133 -37.56 1.72 -14.43
CA SER A 133 -37.77 0.33 -14.02
C SER A 133 -38.39 -0.47 -15.16
N SER A 134 -37.80 -1.62 -15.47
CA SER A 134 -38.11 -2.40 -16.66
C SER A 134 -37.63 -3.85 -16.51
N SER A 135 -38.14 -4.75 -17.35
CA SER A 135 -37.78 -6.17 -17.34
C SER A 135 -37.48 -6.64 -18.75
N LEU A 136 -36.40 -7.43 -18.89
CA LEU A 136 -36.00 -8.08 -20.14
C LEU A 136 -35.88 -9.59 -19.91
N LYS A 137 -36.00 -10.35 -21.01
CA LYS A 137 -35.91 -11.80 -21.02
C LYS A 137 -34.58 -12.24 -21.62
N LEU A 138 -33.97 -13.25 -21.00
CA LEU A 138 -32.79 -13.96 -21.48
C LEU A 138 -33.21 -15.40 -21.80
N ASN A 139 -33.08 -15.83 -23.05
CA ASN A 139 -33.40 -17.21 -23.42
C ASN A 139 -32.15 -18.08 -23.30
N ILE A 140 -32.17 -19.01 -22.35
CA ILE A 140 -31.13 -20.02 -22.15
C ILE A 140 -31.50 -21.28 -22.94
N VAL A 141 -30.57 -21.78 -23.74
CA VAL A 141 -30.66 -23.06 -24.46
C VAL A 141 -29.62 -24.01 -23.89
N SER A 142 -30.03 -25.13 -23.29
CA SER A 142 -29.11 -26.04 -22.61
C SER A 142 -29.58 -27.50 -22.62
N ASN A 143 -28.62 -28.42 -22.53
CA ASN A 143 -28.87 -29.85 -22.30
C ASN A 143 -28.54 -30.29 -20.85
N THR A 144 -28.22 -29.35 -19.96
CA THR A 144 -27.80 -29.64 -18.58
C THR A 144 -28.56 -28.78 -17.56
N SER A 145 -28.33 -29.01 -16.28
CA SER A 145 -28.75 -28.11 -15.20
C SER A 145 -27.77 -26.94 -15.06
N TRP A 146 -28.30 -25.76 -14.77
CA TRP A 146 -27.53 -24.53 -14.65
C TRP A 146 -28.01 -23.67 -13.46
N GLN A 147 -27.13 -22.80 -12.99
CA GLN A 147 -27.39 -21.87 -11.89
C GLN A 147 -26.80 -20.50 -12.21
N ILE A 148 -27.58 -19.44 -12.00
CA ILE A 148 -27.13 -18.05 -12.13
C ILE A 148 -26.57 -17.58 -10.79
N VAL A 149 -25.36 -17.04 -10.84
CA VAL A 149 -24.73 -16.32 -9.75
C VAL A 149 -24.75 -14.83 -10.08
N VAL A 150 -25.49 -14.07 -9.28
CA VAL A 150 -25.51 -12.61 -9.31
C VAL A 150 -24.49 -12.11 -8.27
N PRO A 151 -23.56 -11.20 -8.60
CA PRO A 151 -22.61 -10.64 -7.63
C PRO A 151 -23.29 -9.88 -6.48
N GLN A 152 -22.56 -9.61 -5.40
CA GLN A 152 -23.07 -8.76 -4.30
C GLN A 152 -23.06 -7.27 -4.69
N GLY A 153 -23.96 -6.48 -4.08
CA GLY A 153 -24.14 -5.06 -4.40
C GLY A 153 -25.09 -4.77 -5.56
N THR A 154 -25.86 -5.77 -6.01
CA THR A 154 -26.77 -5.69 -7.16
C THR A 154 -28.23 -5.50 -6.77
N ASP A 155 -28.53 -4.93 -5.60
CA ASP A 155 -29.89 -4.81 -5.04
C ASP A 155 -30.84 -3.96 -5.91
N TRP A 156 -30.30 -3.32 -6.95
CA TRP A 156 -31.02 -2.61 -8.00
C TRP A 156 -31.61 -3.52 -9.10
N MET A 157 -31.32 -4.82 -9.08
CA MET A 157 -31.85 -5.81 -10.04
C MET A 157 -32.27 -7.12 -9.37
N SER A 158 -33.18 -7.85 -10.01
CA SER A 158 -33.56 -9.21 -9.65
C SER A 158 -33.58 -10.11 -10.88
N VAL A 159 -33.30 -11.40 -10.67
CA VAL A 159 -33.21 -12.44 -11.72
C VAL A 159 -34.07 -13.62 -11.29
N SER A 160 -34.96 -14.10 -12.17
CA SER A 160 -35.81 -15.24 -11.85
C SER A 160 -36.15 -16.09 -13.09
N PRO A 161 -36.02 -17.42 -13.02
CA PRO A 161 -35.46 -18.20 -11.91
C PRO A 161 -33.92 -18.11 -11.83
N LEU A 162 -33.35 -18.33 -10.64
CA LEU A 162 -31.89 -18.37 -10.42
C LEU A 162 -31.25 -19.72 -10.76
N SER A 163 -32.03 -20.74 -11.08
CA SER A 163 -31.55 -22.04 -11.55
C SER A 163 -32.61 -22.74 -12.39
N GLY A 164 -32.19 -23.71 -13.18
CA GLY A 164 -33.08 -24.50 -14.01
C GLY A 164 -32.38 -25.69 -14.65
N SER A 165 -33.11 -26.38 -15.52
CA SER A 165 -32.59 -27.46 -16.34
C SER A 165 -33.20 -27.38 -17.73
N GLN A 166 -32.43 -27.82 -18.73
CA GLN A 166 -32.79 -27.69 -20.15
C GLN A 166 -32.96 -26.21 -20.57
N ASN A 167 -33.70 -25.97 -21.66
CA ASN A 167 -34.02 -24.66 -22.19
C ASN A 167 -35.00 -23.92 -21.26
N MET A 168 -34.77 -22.62 -21.03
CA MET A 168 -35.63 -21.81 -20.15
C MET A 168 -35.52 -20.33 -20.48
N GLU A 169 -36.61 -19.60 -20.25
CA GLU A 169 -36.60 -18.14 -20.24
C GLU A 169 -36.33 -17.63 -18.82
N VAL A 170 -35.36 -16.73 -18.66
CA VAL A 170 -35.05 -16.05 -17.40
C VAL A 170 -35.45 -14.60 -17.52
N ASN A 171 -36.24 -14.11 -16.56
CA ASN A 171 -36.65 -12.71 -16.50
C ASN A 171 -35.67 -11.95 -15.59
N ILE A 172 -35.12 -10.85 -16.12
CA ILE A 172 -34.17 -9.96 -15.44
C ILE A 172 -34.84 -8.60 -15.32
N THR A 173 -35.12 -8.17 -14.09
CA THR A 173 -35.86 -6.94 -13.80
C THR A 173 -34.97 -5.95 -13.08
N VAL A 174 -34.99 -4.69 -13.50
CA VAL A 174 -34.23 -3.60 -12.88
C VAL A 174 -35.15 -2.58 -12.24
N ASN A 175 -34.73 -2.06 -11.10
CA ASN A 175 -35.30 -0.86 -10.48
C ASN A 175 -34.95 0.37 -11.32
N ALA A 176 -35.65 1.49 -11.12
CA ALA A 176 -35.25 2.75 -11.75
C ALA A 176 -33.83 3.16 -11.32
N ASN A 177 -33.10 3.81 -12.22
CA ASN A 177 -31.78 4.38 -11.97
C ASN A 177 -31.87 5.91 -11.95
N VAL A 178 -31.63 6.49 -10.77
CA VAL A 178 -31.61 7.94 -10.57
C VAL A 178 -30.20 8.52 -10.64
N GLY A 179 -29.15 7.70 -10.56
CA GLY A 179 -27.76 8.14 -10.52
C GLY A 179 -26.93 7.69 -11.72
N ALA A 180 -25.62 7.53 -11.50
CA ALA A 180 -24.61 7.17 -12.51
C ALA A 180 -24.94 5.90 -13.32
N LEU A 181 -24.24 5.72 -14.45
CA LEU A 181 -24.36 4.52 -15.29
C LEU A 181 -23.96 3.28 -14.47
N ARG A 182 -24.80 2.25 -14.45
CA ARG A 182 -24.56 1.02 -13.67
C ARG A 182 -24.64 -0.23 -14.51
N GLY A 183 -23.92 -1.27 -14.10
CA GLY A 183 -23.92 -2.57 -14.76
C GLY A 183 -23.18 -3.62 -13.94
N VAL A 184 -23.36 -4.89 -14.31
CA VAL A 184 -22.75 -6.05 -13.66
C VAL A 184 -22.79 -7.26 -14.60
N ASP A 185 -21.77 -8.11 -14.55
CA ASP A 185 -21.80 -9.43 -15.21
C ASP A 185 -22.48 -10.46 -14.29
N ILE A 186 -23.49 -11.16 -14.80
CA ILE A 186 -24.04 -12.37 -14.14
C ILE A 186 -23.40 -13.63 -14.71
N ALA A 187 -23.02 -14.57 -13.86
CA ALA A 187 -22.35 -15.81 -14.24
C ALA A 187 -23.34 -16.98 -14.25
N ILE A 188 -23.57 -17.58 -15.42
CA ILE A 188 -24.43 -18.76 -15.58
C ILE A 188 -23.53 -20.00 -15.52
N LYS A 189 -23.50 -20.69 -14.39
CA LYS A 189 -22.68 -21.89 -14.15
C LYS A 189 -23.41 -23.13 -14.65
N TYR A 190 -22.73 -24.00 -15.39
CA TYR A 190 -23.29 -25.23 -15.96
C TYR A 190 -22.20 -26.31 -16.13
N GLY A 191 -22.46 -27.52 -15.65
CA GLY A 191 -21.46 -28.58 -15.64
C GLY A 191 -20.19 -28.17 -14.88
N GLU A 192 -19.05 -28.16 -15.58
CA GLU A 192 -17.74 -27.77 -15.05
C GLU A 192 -17.29 -26.35 -15.47
N THR A 193 -18.17 -25.53 -16.06
CA THR A 193 -17.82 -24.22 -16.63
C THR A 193 -18.91 -23.16 -16.40
N GLU A 194 -18.71 -21.94 -16.87
CA GLU A 194 -19.66 -20.82 -16.78
C GLU A 194 -19.69 -19.95 -18.04
N LYS A 195 -20.84 -19.30 -18.28
CA LYS A 195 -21.03 -18.29 -19.34
C LYS A 195 -21.52 -17.00 -18.71
N ASN A 196 -20.86 -15.88 -19.01
CA ASN A 196 -21.23 -14.57 -18.46
C ASN A 196 -22.18 -13.82 -19.38
N VAL A 197 -23.08 -13.03 -18.80
CA VAL A 197 -23.97 -12.09 -19.51
C VAL A 197 -23.86 -10.71 -18.84
N SER A 198 -23.46 -9.70 -19.62
CA SER A 198 -23.25 -8.34 -19.12
C SER A 198 -24.57 -7.57 -19.07
N ILE A 199 -24.96 -7.14 -17.88
CA ILE A 199 -26.15 -6.32 -17.64
C ILE A 199 -25.72 -4.85 -17.53
N SER A 200 -26.38 -3.97 -18.26
CA SER A 200 -26.16 -2.52 -18.19
C SER A 200 -27.48 -1.77 -18.05
N GLN A 201 -27.49 -0.67 -17.30
CA GLN A 201 -28.64 0.22 -17.19
C GLN A 201 -28.22 1.67 -17.36
N GLN A 202 -28.93 2.39 -18.22
CA GLN A 202 -28.74 3.82 -18.47
C GLN A 202 -28.86 4.65 -17.18
N ARG A 203 -28.19 5.81 -17.18
CA ARG A 203 -28.10 6.71 -16.02
C ARG A 203 -29.33 7.62 -15.86
N GLY A 204 -29.45 8.25 -14.69
CA GLY A 204 -30.48 9.23 -14.35
C GLY A 204 -30.41 10.53 -15.17
N ILE A 205 -31.14 11.55 -14.72
CA ILE A 205 -30.95 12.93 -15.17
C ILE A 205 -29.71 13.46 -14.43
N ASN A 206 -28.78 14.12 -15.13
CA ASN A 206 -27.62 14.69 -14.47
C ASN A 206 -28.00 15.84 -13.53
N ASN A 207 -27.58 15.77 -12.27
CA ASN A 207 -27.82 16.80 -11.26
C ASN A 207 -26.50 17.48 -10.86
N ALA A 208 -26.45 18.81 -10.88
CA ALA A 208 -25.25 19.54 -10.47
C ALA A 208 -24.88 19.25 -8.98
N PRO A 209 -23.58 19.09 -8.64
CA PRO A 209 -23.14 18.87 -7.26
C PRO A 209 -23.60 19.94 -6.26
N GLU A 210 -23.65 19.60 -4.97
CA GLU A 210 -23.85 20.57 -3.89
C GLU A 210 -22.81 21.71 -3.93
N ALA A 211 -23.19 22.93 -3.52
CA ALA A 211 -22.26 24.06 -3.48
C ALA A 211 -21.13 23.85 -2.44
N PRO A 212 -19.84 24.03 -2.81
CA PRO A 212 -18.73 23.96 -1.86
C PRO A 212 -18.88 24.98 -0.72
N LYS A 213 -18.63 24.55 0.53
CA LYS A 213 -18.63 25.45 1.70
C LYS A 213 -17.22 25.94 1.97
N LEU A 214 -16.99 27.23 1.78
CA LEU A 214 -15.68 27.87 1.93
C LEU A 214 -15.25 27.90 3.42
N LYS A 215 -13.95 27.69 3.69
CA LYS A 215 -13.39 27.59 5.05
C LYS A 215 -12.21 28.54 5.31
N SER A 216 -11.30 28.68 4.35
CA SER A 216 -10.12 29.55 4.46
C SER A 216 -9.79 30.17 3.09
N PRO A 217 -9.48 31.47 2.99
CA PRO A 217 -9.63 32.49 4.03
C PRO A 217 -11.07 32.65 4.50
N VAL A 218 -11.28 32.84 5.82
CA VAL A 218 -12.62 33.07 6.39
C VAL A 218 -13.19 34.40 5.85
N ASN A 219 -14.49 34.44 5.57
CA ASN A 219 -15.13 35.62 4.98
C ASN A 219 -14.92 36.90 5.82
N ASN A 220 -14.57 37.99 5.15
CA ASN A 220 -14.21 39.30 5.70
C ASN A 220 -12.93 39.36 6.56
N THR A 221 -12.08 38.32 6.55
CA THR A 221 -10.78 38.35 7.29
C THR A 221 -9.85 39.44 6.76
N GLN A 222 -9.20 40.17 7.67
CA GLN A 222 -8.23 41.23 7.38
C GLN A 222 -6.79 40.75 7.68
N ASP A 223 -5.78 41.42 7.12
CA ASP A 223 -4.35 41.15 7.35
C ASP A 223 -3.94 39.68 7.10
N VAL A 224 -4.53 39.09 6.06
CA VAL A 224 -4.22 37.74 5.57
C VAL A 224 -2.85 37.74 4.88
N THR A 225 -2.09 36.64 4.99
CA THR A 225 -0.83 36.49 4.25
C THR A 225 -1.06 36.58 2.73
N ARG A 226 -0.06 37.05 1.99
CA ARG A 226 -0.10 37.17 0.52
C ARG A 226 0.00 35.82 -0.21
N LEU A 227 0.15 34.70 0.51
CA LEU A 227 0.01 33.32 0.04
C LEU A 227 -0.94 32.52 0.97
N PRO A 228 -2.26 32.76 0.95
CA PRO A 228 -3.20 32.01 1.78
C PRO A 228 -3.45 30.59 1.24
N ALA A 229 -3.71 29.62 2.12
CA ALA A 229 -4.27 28.33 1.71
C ALA A 229 -5.79 28.44 1.53
N PHE A 230 -6.25 28.23 0.29
CA PHE A 230 -7.67 28.16 -0.02
C PHE A 230 -8.23 26.80 0.35
N ARG A 231 -9.25 26.74 1.21
CA ARG A 231 -9.81 25.49 1.75
C ARG A 231 -11.34 25.50 1.74
N TRP A 232 -11.96 24.39 1.35
CA TRP A 232 -13.42 24.23 1.32
C TRP A 232 -13.88 22.87 1.86
N SER A 233 -15.19 22.58 1.82
CA SER A 233 -15.74 21.24 2.03
C SER A 233 -15.83 20.47 0.73
N THR A 234 -15.63 19.16 0.79
CA THR A 234 -16.08 18.26 -0.28
C THR A 234 -17.57 18.53 -0.54
N SER A 235 -17.93 18.66 -1.81
CA SER A 235 -19.33 18.69 -2.24
C SER A 235 -19.85 17.25 -2.31
N LYS A 236 -21.16 17.08 -2.28
CA LYS A 236 -21.81 15.81 -2.64
C LYS A 236 -22.36 15.91 -4.03
N ASP A 237 -22.33 14.80 -4.74
CA ASP A 237 -23.08 14.62 -5.98
C ASP A 237 -24.36 13.84 -5.67
N ALA A 238 -25.45 14.11 -6.40
CA ALA A 238 -26.72 13.42 -6.21
C ALA A 238 -26.79 12.10 -6.98
N ASP A 239 -26.03 11.97 -8.07
CA ASP A 239 -26.02 10.82 -8.97
C ASP A 239 -24.92 9.82 -8.60
N GLY A 240 -23.90 10.28 -7.85
CA GLY A 240 -22.71 9.53 -7.44
C GLY A 240 -21.49 9.81 -8.30
N ASP A 241 -21.53 10.81 -9.19
CA ASP A 241 -20.45 11.14 -10.11
C ASP A 241 -19.27 11.83 -9.41
N ALA A 242 -18.09 11.73 -10.02
CA ALA A 242 -16.84 12.22 -9.41
C ALA A 242 -16.70 13.74 -9.59
N ILE A 243 -16.34 14.44 -8.51
CA ILE A 243 -16.32 15.91 -8.48
C ILE A 243 -14.89 16.44 -8.63
N THR A 244 -14.74 17.49 -9.44
CA THR A 244 -13.57 18.36 -9.51
C THR A 244 -13.92 19.78 -9.06
N TYR A 245 -12.91 20.52 -8.62
CA TYR A 245 -13.04 21.86 -8.08
C TYR A 245 -12.17 22.86 -8.85
N THR A 246 -12.76 23.98 -9.25
CA THR A 246 -12.04 25.14 -9.81
C THR A 246 -12.08 26.29 -8.80
N LEU A 247 -10.93 26.87 -8.48
CA LEU A 247 -10.84 28.08 -7.64
C LEU A 247 -10.85 29.32 -8.53
N ASP A 248 -11.80 30.22 -8.30
CA ASP A 248 -11.84 31.55 -8.91
C ASP A 248 -11.41 32.60 -7.87
N ILE A 249 -10.55 33.53 -8.28
CA ILE A 249 -10.13 34.67 -7.45
C ILE A 249 -10.20 35.99 -8.24
N SER A 250 -10.60 37.08 -7.59
CA SER A 250 -10.72 38.41 -8.19
C SER A 250 -10.18 39.49 -7.25
N LYS A 251 -9.38 40.43 -7.76
CA LYS A 251 -8.98 41.63 -7.02
C LYS A 251 -10.07 42.70 -7.18
N GLY A 252 -10.69 43.13 -6.09
CA GLY A 252 -11.89 43.96 -6.15
C GLY A 252 -13.07 43.17 -6.76
N SER A 253 -13.85 43.82 -7.64
CA SER A 253 -15.10 43.30 -8.18
C SER A 253 -15.02 42.94 -9.67
N GLY A 254 -15.45 41.71 -10.03
CA GLY A 254 -15.91 41.35 -11.38
C GLY A 254 -14.91 40.59 -12.25
N ASN A 255 -13.62 40.91 -12.17
CA ASN A 255 -12.59 40.27 -13.01
C ASN A 255 -12.04 39.01 -12.34
N TRP A 256 -12.60 37.85 -12.66
CA TRP A 256 -12.20 36.56 -12.11
C TRP A 256 -11.03 35.94 -12.87
N THR A 257 -10.09 35.36 -12.13
CA THR A 257 -9.01 34.50 -12.61
C THR A 257 -9.23 33.10 -12.07
N ASN A 258 -9.30 32.10 -12.95
CA ASN A 258 -9.58 30.72 -12.60
C ASN A 258 -8.27 29.91 -12.56
N LEU A 259 -8.03 29.19 -11.48
CA LEU A 259 -6.90 28.26 -11.36
C LEU A 259 -7.24 26.89 -11.99
N PRO A 260 -6.24 26.07 -12.36
CA PRO A 260 -6.49 24.72 -12.90
C PRO A 260 -7.36 23.87 -11.95
N PRO A 261 -8.24 23.00 -12.50
CA PRO A 261 -9.13 22.17 -11.69
C PRO A 261 -8.37 21.06 -10.95
N LEU A 262 -8.86 20.70 -9.76
CA LEU A 262 -8.28 19.68 -8.88
C LEU A 262 -9.38 18.82 -8.21
N GLN A 263 -9.04 17.61 -7.76
CA GLN A 263 -9.96 16.76 -7.00
C GLN A 263 -9.97 17.07 -5.49
N ASP A 264 -8.94 17.74 -4.98
CA ASP A 264 -8.80 18.04 -3.55
C ASP A 264 -9.56 19.32 -3.15
N THR A 265 -9.69 19.53 -1.84
CA THR A 265 -10.44 20.59 -1.16
C THR A 265 -9.53 21.67 -0.55
N LEU A 266 -8.30 21.73 -1.05
CA LEU A 266 -7.20 22.60 -0.64
C LEU A 266 -6.41 23.02 -1.88
N GLN A 267 -6.17 24.33 -2.06
CA GLN A 267 -5.35 24.87 -3.14
C GLN A 267 -4.42 25.99 -2.65
N TYR A 268 -3.21 26.01 -3.18
CA TYR A 268 -2.19 27.04 -2.93
C TYR A 268 -1.98 27.92 -4.18
N LEU A 269 -1.37 29.10 -3.99
CA LEU A 269 -1.02 30.01 -5.08
C LEU A 269 0.44 29.83 -5.51
N SER A 270 0.71 29.96 -6.81
CA SER A 270 2.05 29.97 -7.40
C SER A 270 2.72 31.36 -7.43
N SER A 271 2.03 32.40 -6.94
CA SER A 271 2.54 33.77 -6.88
C SER A 271 1.88 34.55 -5.74
N PHE A 272 2.57 35.57 -5.23
CA PHE A 272 2.03 36.45 -4.18
C PHE A 272 0.86 37.29 -4.70
N LEU A 273 -0.21 37.37 -3.92
CA LEU A 273 -1.22 38.41 -4.07
C LEU A 273 -0.63 39.80 -3.81
N ASP A 274 -1.31 40.86 -4.23
CA ASP A 274 -0.93 42.23 -3.88
C ASP A 274 -1.09 42.48 -2.39
N ALA A 275 -0.30 43.40 -1.83
CA ALA A 275 -0.44 43.82 -0.44
C ALA A 275 -1.65 44.76 -0.25
N ASN A 276 -2.21 44.79 0.97
CA ASN A 276 -3.26 45.73 1.40
C ASN A 276 -4.44 45.81 0.42
N SER A 277 -4.83 44.66 -0.15
CA SER A 277 -5.75 44.57 -1.28
C SER A 277 -6.92 43.65 -0.95
N VAL A 278 -8.13 44.07 -1.34
CA VAL A 278 -9.36 43.28 -1.16
C VAL A 278 -9.49 42.27 -2.31
N TYR A 279 -9.65 41.00 -1.95
CA TYR A 279 -9.86 39.89 -2.86
C TYR A 279 -11.20 39.21 -2.58
N ASN A 280 -11.91 38.88 -3.66
CA ASN A 280 -13.07 38.00 -3.65
C ASN A 280 -12.65 36.63 -4.20
N TRP A 281 -13.17 35.56 -3.62
CA TRP A 281 -12.91 34.19 -4.05
C TRP A 281 -14.15 33.30 -3.97
N ARG A 282 -14.24 32.30 -4.85
CA ARG A 282 -15.31 31.30 -4.88
C ARG A 282 -14.77 29.99 -5.45
N VAL A 283 -15.46 28.89 -5.20
CA VAL A 283 -15.09 27.57 -5.74
C VAL A 283 -16.25 27.00 -6.54
N LYS A 284 -15.96 26.54 -7.75
CA LYS A 284 -16.89 25.80 -8.62
C LYS A 284 -16.69 24.30 -8.39
N ALA A 285 -17.71 23.58 -7.92
CA ALA A 285 -17.77 22.12 -8.07
C ALA A 285 -18.28 21.81 -9.48
N THR A 286 -17.64 20.85 -10.17
CA THR A 286 -18.07 20.33 -11.48
C THR A 286 -17.97 18.81 -11.45
N ASP A 287 -19.03 18.11 -11.85
CA ASP A 287 -19.04 16.65 -11.96
C ASP A 287 -18.26 16.14 -13.21
N THR A 288 -18.19 14.83 -13.41
CA THR A 288 -17.57 14.20 -14.59
C THR A 288 -18.38 14.33 -15.89
N MET A 289 -19.58 14.93 -15.84
CA MET A 289 -20.56 14.97 -16.92
C MET A 289 -20.80 16.39 -17.47
N GLY A 290 -20.39 17.42 -16.74
CA GLY A 290 -20.36 18.83 -17.14
C GLY A 290 -21.19 19.79 -16.27
N GLU A 291 -22.10 19.30 -15.42
CA GLU A 291 -22.91 20.18 -14.57
C GLU A 291 -22.13 20.65 -13.34
N SER A 292 -22.57 21.77 -12.79
CA SER A 292 -21.76 22.48 -11.81
C SER A 292 -22.45 23.54 -10.98
N THR A 293 -21.93 23.71 -9.76
CA THR A 293 -22.42 24.68 -8.77
C THR A 293 -21.27 25.48 -8.18
N TYR A 294 -21.44 26.80 -8.14
CA TYR A 294 -20.52 27.69 -7.42
C TYR A 294 -20.88 27.77 -5.93
N SER A 295 -19.86 27.89 -5.08
CA SER A 295 -20.01 28.42 -3.73
C SER A 295 -20.56 29.86 -3.79
N GLN A 296 -21.17 30.31 -2.69
CA GLN A 296 -21.28 31.75 -2.47
C GLN A 296 -19.86 32.36 -2.39
N PRO A 297 -19.62 33.57 -2.94
CA PRO A 297 -18.32 34.23 -2.81
C PRO A 297 -17.98 34.57 -1.36
N SER A 298 -16.70 34.53 -1.03
CA SER A 298 -16.14 35.11 0.21
C SER A 298 -15.12 36.18 -0.13
N THR A 299 -14.99 37.17 0.76
CA THR A 299 -14.07 38.30 0.63
C THR A 299 -12.98 38.19 1.70
N PHE A 300 -11.77 38.68 1.42
CA PHE A 300 -10.73 38.91 2.43
C PHE A 300 -9.80 40.07 2.00
N THR A 301 -9.04 40.61 2.94
CA THR A 301 -8.03 41.65 2.68
C THR A 301 -6.64 41.11 2.99
N THR A 302 -5.72 41.19 2.04
CA THR A 302 -4.30 40.89 2.28
C THR A 302 -3.63 41.95 3.15
N GLY A 303 -2.69 41.54 3.98
CA GLY A 303 -1.77 42.46 4.66
C GLY A 303 -0.46 42.64 3.91
N ASN A 304 0.59 43.03 4.64
CA ASN A 304 1.97 43.08 4.13
C ASN A 304 2.72 41.75 4.26
N LYS A 305 2.18 40.79 5.03
CA LYS A 305 2.82 39.50 5.35
C LYS A 305 3.09 38.67 4.10
N ILE A 306 4.28 38.09 4.03
CA ILE A 306 4.68 37.10 3.03
C ILE A 306 4.98 35.76 3.72
N SER A 307 4.68 34.65 3.05
CA SER A 307 5.09 33.31 3.43
C SER A 307 6.20 32.79 2.51
N TYR A 308 6.92 31.75 2.93
CA TYR A 308 7.70 30.91 2.03
C TYR A 308 6.77 30.14 1.09
N PHE A 309 7.14 29.89 -0.17
CA PHE A 309 6.46 28.89 -1.00
C PHE A 309 6.80 27.46 -0.53
N ASP A 310 5.95 26.48 -0.87
CA ASP A 310 6.27 25.06 -0.63
C ASP A 310 7.57 24.65 -1.35
N GLY A 311 8.50 24.04 -0.61
CA GLY A 311 9.84 23.72 -1.09
C GLY A 311 10.84 24.89 -1.10
N GLU A 312 10.41 26.13 -0.88
CA GLU A 312 11.32 27.29 -0.80
C GLU A 312 12.25 27.16 0.41
N TYR A 313 13.53 27.42 0.18
CA TYR A 313 14.55 27.47 1.23
C TYR A 313 15.13 28.88 1.38
N LYS A 314 15.62 29.20 2.58
CA LYS A 314 16.53 30.33 2.81
C LYS A 314 17.71 29.87 3.66
N VAL A 315 18.85 30.55 3.52
CA VAL A 315 19.97 30.38 4.45
C VAL A 315 19.64 31.12 5.75
N ALA A 316 19.70 30.40 6.87
CA ALA A 316 19.54 30.94 8.23
C ALA A 316 20.89 31.28 8.88
N MET A 317 21.98 30.66 8.42
CA MET A 317 23.35 30.97 8.86
C MET A 317 24.34 30.64 7.74
N GLU A 318 25.24 31.56 7.42
CA GLU A 318 26.38 31.33 6.52
C GLU A 318 27.63 30.94 7.32
N ASN A 319 28.50 30.12 6.72
CA ASN A 319 29.81 29.82 7.29
C ASN A 319 30.82 30.94 6.96
N THR A 320 31.80 31.14 7.84
CA THR A 320 32.91 32.10 7.67
C THR A 320 34.28 31.45 7.88
N SER A 321 34.35 30.12 7.94
CA SER A 321 35.57 29.32 8.03
C SER A 321 35.38 27.93 7.42
N GLY A 322 36.49 27.23 7.15
CA GLY A 322 36.56 25.96 6.43
C GLY A 322 36.38 26.10 4.92
N ALA A 323 37.05 25.24 4.14
CA ALA A 323 36.91 25.23 2.68
C ALA A 323 35.56 24.65 2.23
N LEU A 324 34.97 23.75 3.02
CA LEU A 324 33.63 23.21 2.85
C LEU A 324 32.88 23.26 4.20
N PRO A 325 31.63 23.76 4.25
CA PRO A 325 30.89 23.87 5.51
C PRO A 325 30.36 22.54 6.05
N SER A 326 30.15 22.52 7.36
CA SER A 326 29.27 21.56 8.03
C SER A 326 27.81 21.99 7.85
N GLU A 327 27.12 21.43 6.85
CA GLU A 327 25.76 21.84 6.50
C GLU A 327 24.65 21.12 7.28
N ILE A 328 23.64 21.91 7.65
CA ILE A 328 22.41 21.49 8.34
C ILE A 328 21.21 22.05 7.59
N LEU A 329 20.18 21.24 7.35
CA LEU A 329 18.87 21.64 6.82
C LEU A 329 17.79 21.47 7.88
N PHE A 330 17.11 22.54 8.26
CA PHE A 330 15.86 22.49 8.99
C PHE A 330 14.68 22.43 8.02
N VAL A 331 13.79 21.44 8.17
CA VAL A 331 12.57 21.30 7.36
C VAL A 331 11.43 20.80 8.25
N GLY A 332 10.19 21.21 7.99
CA GLY A 332 9.06 20.97 8.89
C GLY A 332 8.01 19.98 8.36
N ASP A 333 7.52 19.07 9.22
CA ASP A 333 6.28 18.31 9.00
C ASP A 333 5.16 18.68 9.99
N GLY A 334 3.91 18.60 9.52
CA GLY A 334 2.73 19.06 10.26
C GLY A 334 2.56 20.59 10.30
N TYR A 335 3.39 21.35 9.58
CA TYR A 335 3.28 22.81 9.43
C TYR A 335 2.44 23.16 8.20
N THR A 336 1.45 24.02 8.41
CA THR A 336 0.57 24.56 7.36
C THR A 336 1.22 25.76 6.65
N ALA A 337 0.72 26.15 5.48
CA ALA A 337 1.20 27.35 4.76
C ALA A 337 1.16 28.64 5.62
N GLU A 338 0.19 28.69 6.54
CA GLU A 338 0.01 29.75 7.52
C GLU A 338 1.11 29.77 8.60
N ASP A 339 1.71 28.62 8.97
CA ASP A 339 2.84 28.56 9.90
C ASP A 339 4.16 29.08 9.27
N TYR A 340 4.24 29.13 7.93
CA TYR A 340 5.38 29.57 7.12
C TYR A 340 5.36 31.06 6.73
N VAL A 341 4.65 31.92 7.47
CA VAL A 341 4.87 33.38 7.38
C VAL A 341 6.32 33.70 7.80
N VAL A 342 7.00 34.60 7.08
CA VAL A 342 8.38 35.01 7.40
C VAL A 342 8.43 35.70 8.77
N GLY A 343 9.32 35.25 9.66
CA GLY A 343 9.34 35.63 11.08
C GLY A 343 8.21 35.03 11.92
N GLY A 344 7.36 34.19 11.32
CA GLY A 344 6.29 33.44 11.97
C GLY A 344 6.76 32.17 12.68
N LYS A 345 5.85 31.22 12.90
CA LYS A 345 6.07 30.08 13.79
C LYS A 345 7.29 29.25 13.39
N PHE A 346 7.34 28.73 12.16
CA PHE A 346 8.45 27.88 11.73
C PHE A 346 9.80 28.59 11.87
N ASP A 347 9.87 29.87 11.54
CA ASP A 347 11.09 30.68 11.65
C ASP A 347 11.58 30.81 13.10
N GLN A 348 10.68 31.04 14.05
CA GLN A 348 11.01 31.15 15.48
C GLN A 348 11.48 29.82 16.06
N GLU A 349 10.92 28.70 15.61
CA GLU A 349 11.22 27.37 16.13
C GLU A 349 12.51 26.79 15.53
N VAL A 350 12.82 27.15 14.28
CA VAL A 350 14.16 26.98 13.69
C VAL A 350 15.19 27.84 14.42
N GLU A 351 14.91 29.13 14.64
CA GLU A 351 15.84 30.03 15.35
C GLU A 351 16.13 29.56 16.77
N GLU A 352 15.12 29.09 17.52
CA GLU A 352 15.31 28.50 18.85
C GLU A 352 16.24 27.27 18.81
N GLY A 353 16.05 26.37 17.84
CA GLY A 353 16.90 25.18 17.67
C GLY A 353 18.34 25.53 17.32
N ILE A 354 18.53 26.44 16.36
CA ILE A 354 19.84 27.00 15.99
C ILE A 354 20.51 27.64 17.21
N ASN A 355 19.82 28.51 17.93
CA ASN A 355 20.38 29.24 19.06
C ASN A 355 20.72 28.32 20.24
N TYR A 356 20.00 27.21 20.46
CA TYR A 356 20.37 26.24 21.50
C TYR A 356 21.59 25.40 21.11
N LEU A 357 21.61 24.88 19.88
CA LEU A 357 22.74 24.11 19.35
C LEU A 357 24.03 24.93 19.38
N PHE A 358 24.03 26.13 18.78
CA PHE A 358 25.21 26.98 18.66
C PHE A 358 25.52 27.84 19.89
N ASN A 359 24.84 27.62 21.02
CA ASN A 359 25.29 28.06 22.35
C ASN A 359 25.86 26.92 23.22
N THR A 360 25.80 25.68 22.74
CA THR A 360 26.38 24.51 23.42
C THR A 360 27.76 24.18 22.84
N GLU A 361 28.75 23.86 23.68
CA GLU A 361 30.07 23.43 23.17
C GLU A 361 30.03 21.98 22.64
N PRO A 362 30.74 21.67 21.54
CA PRO A 362 31.73 22.53 20.86
C PRO A 362 31.13 23.34 19.70
N TYR A 363 29.83 23.18 19.38
CA TYR A 363 29.17 23.87 18.27
C TYR A 363 29.31 25.40 18.38
N LYS A 364 29.26 25.94 19.60
CA LYS A 364 29.49 27.35 19.88
C LYS A 364 30.89 27.83 19.46
N SER A 365 31.97 27.20 19.93
CA SER A 365 33.35 27.57 19.57
C SER A 365 33.73 27.29 18.11
N TYR A 366 32.93 26.50 17.39
CA TYR A 366 33.12 26.11 16.00
C TYR A 366 31.98 26.59 15.07
N LYS A 367 31.14 27.53 15.52
CA LYS A 367 29.94 28.02 14.80
C LYS A 367 30.25 28.49 13.37
N GLN A 368 31.39 29.17 13.19
CA GLN A 368 31.89 29.70 11.93
C GLN A 368 32.10 28.64 10.82
N TYR A 369 32.15 27.36 11.15
CA TYR A 369 32.28 26.28 10.17
C TYR A 369 30.95 25.72 9.65
N PHE A 370 29.81 26.19 10.18
CA PHE A 370 28.49 25.66 9.84
C PHE A 370 27.72 26.57 8.91
N LYS A 371 27.00 25.96 7.96
CA LYS A 371 26.00 26.63 7.13
C LYS A 371 24.65 25.98 7.38
N VAL A 372 23.62 26.80 7.63
CA VAL A 372 22.30 26.32 8.04
C VAL A 372 21.25 26.82 7.05
N TYR A 373 20.51 25.89 6.47
CA TYR A 373 19.33 26.15 5.65
C TYR A 373 18.06 25.94 6.46
N LYS A 374 17.00 26.64 6.09
CA LYS A 374 15.63 26.35 6.50
C LYS A 374 14.72 26.28 5.28
N GLN A 375 13.84 25.29 5.22
CA GLN A 375 12.98 25.00 4.07
C GLN A 375 11.53 24.77 4.49
N ALA A 376 10.59 25.32 3.72
CA ALA A 376 9.17 25.08 3.92
C ALA A 376 8.72 23.76 3.28
N GLY A 377 7.97 22.97 4.04
CA GLY A 377 7.24 21.79 3.58
C GLY A 377 5.77 21.91 3.98
N TYR A 378 4.89 22.21 3.03
CA TYR A 378 3.46 22.46 3.28
C TYR A 378 2.71 21.16 3.60
N SER A 379 2.30 21.00 4.86
CA SER A 379 1.39 19.93 5.29
C SER A 379 -0.07 20.36 5.11
N ARG A 380 -0.92 19.43 4.68
CA ARG A 380 -2.37 19.66 4.61
C ARG A 380 -2.91 19.95 6.00
N ASP A 381 -2.63 19.07 6.94
CA ASP A 381 -3.12 19.14 8.31
C ASP A 381 -2.05 19.68 9.27
N GLN A 382 -2.51 20.34 10.35
CA GLN A 382 -1.65 20.75 11.46
C GLN A 382 -1.45 19.58 12.44
N GLY A 383 -0.25 19.44 12.99
CA GLY A 383 0.16 18.27 13.79
C GLY A 383 0.42 17.05 12.90
N VAL A 384 0.78 15.91 13.49
CA VAL A 384 1.14 14.69 12.73
C VAL A 384 0.45 13.43 13.25
N THR A 385 0.64 12.29 12.56
CA THR A 385 -0.04 11.03 12.89
C THR A 385 0.46 10.47 14.22
N GLN A 386 -0.45 10.18 15.15
CA GLN A 386 -0.17 9.60 16.46
C GLN A 386 -0.88 8.25 16.57
N THR A 387 -0.16 7.18 16.22
CA THR A 387 -0.72 5.81 16.09
C THR A 387 -1.28 5.30 17.41
N ASP A 388 -0.56 5.55 18.51
CA ASP A 388 -0.95 5.24 19.89
C ASP A 388 -2.21 5.97 20.40
N LYS A 389 -2.70 6.95 19.65
CA LYS A 389 -3.94 7.70 19.92
C LYS A 389 -5.01 7.52 18.84
N ASN A 390 -4.76 6.67 17.83
CA ASN A 390 -5.59 6.53 16.63
C ASN A 390 -5.83 7.85 15.86
N ILE A 391 -4.89 8.81 15.94
CA ILE A 391 -4.98 10.09 15.22
C ILE A 391 -4.23 9.96 13.90
N VAL A 392 -4.93 10.05 12.78
CA VAL A 392 -4.35 10.10 11.43
C VAL A 392 -4.33 11.54 10.92
N LYS A 393 -3.24 11.92 10.25
CA LYS A 393 -3.01 13.24 9.64
C LYS A 393 -2.36 13.08 8.28
N ASN A 394 -2.76 13.91 7.32
CA ASN A 394 -2.11 14.04 6.02
C ASN A 394 -1.09 15.19 6.08
N THR A 395 0.19 14.85 6.02
CA THR A 395 1.32 15.77 6.24
C THR A 395 2.39 15.59 5.17
N LYS A 396 3.21 16.62 4.94
CA LYS A 396 4.17 16.70 3.83
C LYS A 396 5.14 15.51 3.77
N PHE A 397 5.56 15.02 4.94
CA PHE A 397 6.55 13.97 5.10
C PHE A 397 6.01 12.73 5.86
N SER A 398 4.68 12.65 6.03
CA SER A 398 3.98 11.54 6.69
C SER A 398 4.61 11.11 8.02
N VAL A 399 5.03 12.05 8.87
CA VAL A 399 5.64 11.72 10.16
C VAL A 399 4.64 10.98 11.05
N THR A 400 5.11 9.90 11.67
CA THR A 400 4.33 9.14 12.65
C THR A 400 5.07 9.01 13.97
N PHE A 401 4.33 9.15 15.08
CA PHE A 401 4.77 8.58 16.36
C PHE A 401 4.49 7.08 16.31
N GLY A 402 5.54 6.25 16.45
CA GLY A 402 5.46 4.79 16.39
C GLY A 402 5.08 4.12 17.73
N GLY A 403 4.87 4.91 18.77
CA GLY A 403 4.69 4.45 20.15
C GLY A 403 5.88 4.84 21.03
N GLY A 404 5.60 5.14 22.30
CA GLY A 404 6.60 5.71 23.22
C GLY A 404 7.21 7.01 22.67
N SER A 405 8.54 7.05 22.61
CA SER A 405 9.36 8.13 22.04
C SER A 405 9.82 7.88 20.59
N SER A 406 9.40 6.78 19.94
CA SER A 406 9.85 6.42 18.58
C SER A 406 9.12 7.17 17.47
N MET A 407 9.83 7.49 16.38
CA MET A 407 9.31 8.26 15.25
C MET A 407 9.78 7.74 13.88
N ASN A 408 8.90 7.85 12.88
CA ASN A 408 9.16 7.49 11.48
C ASN A 408 8.77 8.66 10.56
N SER A 409 9.28 8.67 9.32
CA SER A 409 8.92 9.62 8.26
C SER A 409 9.05 8.99 6.87
N ASN A 410 8.33 9.52 5.88
CA ASN A 410 8.60 9.25 4.46
C ASN A 410 9.95 9.90 4.08
N SER A 411 11.02 9.13 4.24
CA SER A 411 12.40 9.62 4.10
C SER A 411 12.72 10.01 2.66
N ASP A 412 12.14 9.33 1.67
CA ASP A 412 12.33 9.67 0.25
C ASP A 412 11.70 11.02 -0.09
N ALA A 413 10.54 11.35 0.49
CA ALA A 413 9.96 12.69 0.37
C ALA A 413 10.82 13.77 1.04
N VAL A 414 11.41 13.49 2.21
CA VAL A 414 12.35 14.41 2.89
C VAL A 414 13.60 14.64 2.04
N PHE A 415 14.20 13.57 1.49
CA PHE A 415 15.36 13.68 0.59
C PHE A 415 15.01 14.39 -0.72
N ALA A 416 13.84 14.16 -1.31
CA ALA A 416 13.37 14.88 -2.49
C ALA A 416 13.19 16.39 -2.22
N SER A 417 12.64 16.77 -1.05
CA SER A 417 12.55 18.17 -0.63
C SER A 417 13.93 18.82 -0.49
N ALA A 418 14.87 18.14 0.17
CA ALA A 418 16.23 18.64 0.36
C ALA A 418 16.97 18.90 -0.98
N LYS A 419 16.72 18.08 -2.02
CA LYS A 419 17.27 18.27 -3.38
C LYS A 419 16.73 19.49 -4.14
N LEU A 420 15.70 20.18 -3.62
CA LEU A 420 15.27 21.48 -4.17
C LEU A 420 16.27 22.61 -3.85
N ILE A 421 17.21 22.39 -2.94
CA ILE A 421 18.30 23.32 -2.63
C ILE A 421 19.40 23.13 -3.69
N PRO A 422 19.78 24.18 -4.45
CA PRO A 422 20.82 24.09 -5.47
C PRO A 422 22.14 23.53 -4.94
N GLY A 423 22.64 22.48 -5.59
CA GLY A 423 23.87 21.77 -5.18
C GLY A 423 23.65 20.63 -4.17
N VAL A 424 22.41 20.33 -3.76
CA VAL A 424 22.10 19.13 -2.97
C VAL A 424 21.70 17.98 -3.91
N ASP A 425 22.63 17.04 -4.11
CA ASP A 425 22.43 15.77 -4.82
C ASP A 425 22.52 14.55 -3.87
N ASP A 426 22.45 13.33 -4.41
CA ASP A 426 22.56 12.09 -3.62
C ASP A 426 23.92 11.86 -2.95
N ILE A 427 24.97 12.53 -3.40
CA ILE A 427 26.29 12.53 -2.74
C ILE A 427 26.24 13.53 -1.57
N LYS A 428 25.76 14.75 -1.82
CA LYS A 428 25.65 15.82 -0.83
C LYS A 428 24.75 15.44 0.34
N LEU A 429 23.66 14.70 0.08
CA LEU A 429 22.77 14.17 1.12
C LEU A 429 23.48 13.26 2.14
N ARG A 430 24.64 12.68 1.82
CA ARG A 430 25.43 11.85 2.77
C ARG A 430 26.16 12.69 3.82
N ASP A 431 26.36 13.97 3.54
CA ASP A 431 26.98 14.92 4.47
C ASP A 431 26.03 16.01 4.98
N LEU A 432 24.87 16.22 4.36
CA LEU A 432 23.83 17.08 4.91
C LEU A 432 23.18 16.44 6.14
N LEU A 433 23.19 17.13 7.28
CA LEU A 433 22.31 16.77 8.40
C LEU A 433 20.92 17.37 8.15
N ILE A 434 19.90 16.53 8.01
CA ILE A 434 18.52 17.00 7.97
C ILE A 434 17.93 16.94 9.39
N VAL A 435 17.37 18.07 9.85
CA VAL A 435 16.60 18.20 11.09
C VAL A 435 15.14 18.35 10.69
N LEU A 436 14.38 17.27 10.85
CA LEU A 436 12.95 17.25 10.57
C LEU A 436 12.21 17.72 11.81
N LEU A 437 11.81 19.00 11.83
CA LEU A 437 10.98 19.57 12.87
C LEU A 437 9.55 19.01 12.76
N VAL A 438 8.94 18.65 13.89
CA VAL A 438 7.57 18.09 13.90
C VAL A 438 6.65 19.01 14.70
N ASN A 439 5.62 19.56 14.05
CA ASN A 439 4.68 20.55 14.60
C ASN A 439 3.68 19.97 15.63
N GLU A 440 4.19 19.24 16.62
CA GLU A 440 3.40 18.53 17.62
C GLU A 440 4.01 18.74 19.02
N ASN A 441 3.18 19.19 19.97
CA ASN A 441 3.62 19.44 21.35
C ASN A 441 3.67 18.14 22.16
N ARG A 442 4.64 17.27 21.82
CA ARG A 442 4.80 15.93 22.40
C ARG A 442 6.26 15.54 22.46
N TYR A 443 6.70 15.02 23.60
CA TYR A 443 8.04 14.44 23.74
C TYR A 443 8.15 13.11 22.99
N ALA A 444 9.08 13.06 22.05
CA ALA A 444 9.62 11.90 21.32
C ALA A 444 10.88 12.37 20.59
N GLY A 445 11.57 11.48 19.89
CA GLY A 445 12.70 11.79 19.01
C GLY A 445 13.29 10.52 18.44
N THR A 446 13.79 10.58 17.21
CA THR A 446 14.55 9.48 16.60
C THR A 446 15.46 9.99 15.49
N CYS A 447 16.76 9.75 15.60
CA CYS A 447 17.73 9.97 14.52
C CYS A 447 17.85 8.72 13.64
N TRP A 448 17.48 8.86 12.37
CA TRP A 448 17.67 7.86 11.32
C TRP A 448 19.00 8.11 10.59
N THR A 449 19.82 7.07 10.42
CA THR A 449 21.11 7.11 9.71
C THR A 449 21.21 5.95 8.72
N TRP A 450 21.56 6.25 7.48
CA TRP A 450 21.78 5.25 6.42
C TRP A 450 23.26 4.85 6.35
N SER A 451 23.52 3.63 5.86
CA SER A 451 24.87 3.06 5.76
C SER A 451 25.86 3.87 4.92
N ASP A 452 25.33 4.62 3.93
CA ASP A 452 26.06 5.51 3.01
C ASP A 452 26.31 6.92 3.57
N GLY A 453 25.71 7.26 4.72
CA GLY A 453 25.90 8.53 5.44
C GLY A 453 24.68 9.42 5.55
N LYS A 454 23.61 9.23 4.73
CA LYS A 454 22.40 10.09 4.82
C LYS A 454 21.81 10.08 6.23
N THR A 455 21.16 11.17 6.65
CA THR A 455 20.73 11.33 8.06
C THR A 455 19.54 12.28 8.21
N ILE A 456 18.53 11.83 8.97
CA ILE A 456 17.35 12.62 9.35
C ILE A 456 17.17 12.52 10.87
N ALA A 457 17.30 13.63 11.58
CA ALA A 457 16.96 13.74 13.00
C ALA A 457 15.51 14.24 13.15
N ILE A 458 14.60 13.37 13.56
CA ILE A 458 13.18 13.70 13.74
C ILE A 458 12.99 14.30 15.14
N THR A 459 12.54 15.56 15.20
CA THR A 459 12.59 16.40 16.42
C THR A 459 11.28 17.17 16.63
N PRO A 460 10.39 16.70 17.53
CA PRO A 460 9.16 17.40 17.88
C PRO A 460 9.37 18.69 18.66
N ILE A 461 8.46 19.63 18.44
CA ILE A 461 8.33 20.88 19.19
C ILE A 461 7.67 20.60 20.57
N SER A 462 8.28 19.75 21.37
CA SER A 462 7.88 19.49 22.75
C SER A 462 8.10 20.73 23.62
N ARG A 463 7.01 21.31 24.16
CA ARG A 463 7.01 22.46 25.07
C ARG A 463 6.93 22.04 26.54
N ASN A 464 7.49 20.88 26.87
CA ASN A 464 7.54 20.36 28.24
C ASN A 464 8.35 21.31 29.16
N SER A 465 7.89 21.53 30.38
CA SER A 465 8.56 22.39 31.36
C SER A 465 9.85 21.79 31.94
N ASN A 466 10.04 20.47 31.85
CA ASN A 466 11.32 19.82 32.11
C ASN A 466 12.25 19.99 30.90
N PRO A 467 13.42 20.65 31.03
CA PRO A 467 14.34 20.87 29.91
C PRO A 467 14.80 19.59 29.20
N SER A 468 14.95 18.47 29.92
CA SER A 468 15.31 17.17 29.32
C SER A 468 14.23 16.59 28.39
N TYR A 469 13.00 17.07 28.51
CA TYR A 469 11.86 16.69 27.66
C TYR A 469 11.45 17.82 26.68
N HIS A 470 12.13 18.96 26.69
CA HIS A 470 11.85 20.10 25.82
C HIS A 470 12.56 19.95 24.46
N TYR A 471 11.91 20.39 23.38
CA TYR A 471 12.40 20.42 21.99
C TYR A 471 13.90 20.65 21.85
N LYS A 472 14.39 21.79 22.37
CA LYS A 472 15.82 22.16 22.47
C LYS A 472 16.76 21.00 22.88
N GLY A 473 16.44 20.28 23.96
CA GLY A 473 17.24 19.14 24.44
C GLY A 473 17.16 17.93 23.52
N VAL A 474 15.97 17.64 22.99
CA VAL A 474 15.76 16.57 21.98
C VAL A 474 16.58 16.85 20.72
N LEU A 475 16.53 18.07 20.19
CA LEU A 475 17.31 18.49 19.03
C LEU A 475 18.82 18.35 19.29
N LEU A 476 19.30 18.73 20.47
CA LEU A 476 20.71 18.61 20.81
C LEU A 476 21.17 17.14 20.83
N HIS A 477 20.34 16.24 21.37
CA HIS A 477 20.61 14.81 21.42
C HIS A 477 20.53 14.15 20.02
N GLU A 478 19.42 14.34 19.32
CA GLU A 478 19.13 13.68 18.03
C GLU A 478 19.96 14.27 16.88
N ALA A 479 19.88 15.59 16.67
CA ALA A 479 20.54 16.26 15.57
C ALA A 479 22.02 16.55 15.88
N GLY A 480 22.33 17.02 17.10
CA GLY A 480 23.70 17.25 17.52
C GLY A 480 24.46 15.95 17.79
N GLY A 481 23.94 15.11 18.69
CA GLY A 481 24.61 13.90 19.16
C GLY A 481 24.69 12.78 18.12
N HIS A 482 23.56 12.17 17.76
CA HIS A 482 23.54 11.09 16.78
C HIS A 482 23.77 11.58 15.35
N GLY A 483 23.05 12.63 14.95
CA GLY A 483 22.98 13.10 13.58
C GLY A 483 24.31 13.65 13.08
N PHE A 484 24.81 14.72 13.71
CA PHE A 484 26.12 15.27 13.38
C PHE A 484 27.26 14.45 14.00
N GLY A 485 27.27 14.31 15.33
CA GLY A 485 28.39 13.77 16.11
C GLY A 485 28.61 12.26 16.01
N ARG A 486 27.65 11.51 15.44
CA ARG A 486 27.68 10.03 15.32
C ARG A 486 27.82 9.30 16.65
N LEU A 487 27.41 9.94 17.74
CA LEU A 487 27.53 9.46 19.11
C LEU A 487 26.58 8.28 19.38
N ALA A 488 26.97 7.46 20.36
CA ALA A 488 26.13 6.42 20.94
C ALA A 488 25.33 6.99 22.12
N ASP A 489 24.30 6.27 22.53
CA ASP A 489 23.63 6.52 23.80
C ASP A 489 24.49 6.13 24.99
N GLU A 490 24.38 6.92 26.05
CA GLU A 490 25.07 6.73 27.32
C GLU A 490 24.10 6.37 28.45
N TYR A 491 22.78 6.40 28.20
CA TYR A 491 21.76 5.95 29.15
C TYR A 491 21.64 4.41 29.20
N ILE A 492 21.06 3.93 30.29
CA ILE A 492 20.64 2.54 30.50
C ILE A 492 19.14 2.47 30.21
N SER A 493 18.67 1.52 29.40
CA SER A 493 17.22 1.37 29.15
C SER A 493 16.56 0.53 30.24
N SER A 494 15.29 0.80 30.54
CA SER A 494 14.52 0.01 31.51
C SER A 494 14.45 -1.48 31.14
N ALA A 495 14.44 -1.80 29.85
CA ALA A 495 14.48 -3.16 29.33
C ALA A 495 15.83 -3.89 29.59
N ASN A 496 16.93 -3.14 29.81
CA ASN A 496 18.28 -3.67 30.00
C ASN A 496 18.94 -3.25 31.33
N ALA A 497 18.13 -2.76 32.28
CA ALA A 497 18.53 -2.54 33.66
C ALA A 497 19.00 -3.87 34.29
N GLY A 498 20.17 -3.85 34.94
CA GLY A 498 20.82 -5.05 35.50
C GLY A 498 21.41 -6.02 34.47
N LYS A 499 21.39 -5.71 33.16
CA LYS A 499 21.92 -6.60 32.10
C LYS A 499 23.27 -6.16 31.57
N THR A 500 24.07 -7.15 31.19
CA THR A 500 25.28 -7.00 30.37
C THR A 500 24.91 -6.89 28.88
N ILE A 501 25.70 -6.13 28.12
CA ILE A 501 25.61 -6.04 26.66
C ILE A 501 25.71 -7.41 25.96
N THR A 502 24.95 -7.60 24.87
CA THR A 502 24.92 -8.86 24.12
C THR A 502 26.10 -9.00 23.16
N ALA A 503 26.35 -10.22 22.66
CA ALA A 503 27.35 -10.47 21.63
C ALA A 503 27.03 -9.76 20.29
N GLU A 504 25.74 -9.61 19.96
CA GLU A 504 25.26 -8.92 18.75
C GLU A 504 25.44 -7.39 18.87
N ASP A 505 25.17 -6.83 20.04
CA ASP A 505 25.42 -5.42 20.34
C ASP A 505 26.93 -5.11 20.39
N ILE A 506 27.75 -6.01 20.93
CA ILE A 506 29.21 -5.94 20.86
C ILE A 506 29.69 -5.89 19.40
N GLN A 507 29.12 -6.73 18.51
CA GLN A 507 29.47 -6.72 17.09
C GLN A 507 29.01 -5.42 16.40
N SER A 508 27.79 -4.97 16.70
CA SER A 508 27.21 -3.74 16.16
C SER A 508 27.99 -2.50 16.59
N LEU A 509 28.40 -2.43 17.86
CA LEU A 509 29.19 -1.32 18.40
C LEU A 509 30.62 -1.33 17.84
N LYS A 510 31.25 -2.51 17.66
CA LYS A 510 32.53 -2.65 16.93
C LYS A 510 32.43 -2.19 15.46
N ALA A 511 31.31 -2.46 14.79
CA ALA A 511 31.05 -1.97 13.43
C ALA A 511 30.79 -0.45 13.36
N ARG A 512 30.36 0.19 14.46
CA ARG A 512 30.36 1.65 14.60
C ARG A 512 31.76 2.19 14.89
N PHE A 513 32.54 1.53 15.75
CA PHE A 513 33.91 1.94 16.10
C PHE A 513 34.85 2.00 14.90
N SER A 514 34.75 1.07 13.94
CA SER A 514 35.57 1.06 12.72
C SER A 514 35.25 2.22 11.76
N LYS A 515 34.06 2.83 11.87
CA LYS A 515 33.69 4.08 11.16
C LYS A 515 34.03 5.34 11.96
N ASN A 516 34.79 5.24 13.05
CA ASN A 516 35.02 6.31 14.04
C ASN A 516 33.74 6.88 14.70
N HIS A 517 32.62 6.17 14.61
CA HIS A 517 31.39 6.52 15.33
C HIS A 517 31.49 6.07 16.81
N SER A 518 30.52 6.46 17.64
CA SER A 518 30.43 6.03 19.05
C SER A 518 31.69 6.32 19.88
N ALA A 519 32.35 7.46 19.64
CA ALA A 519 33.58 7.83 20.37
C ALA A 519 33.38 8.05 21.88
N ASN A 520 32.12 8.21 22.31
CA ASN A 520 31.69 8.47 23.69
C ASN A 520 31.33 7.20 24.50
N VAL A 521 31.51 6.00 23.94
CA VAL A 521 31.39 4.72 24.66
C VAL A 521 32.49 3.74 24.26
N ASP A 522 32.81 2.79 25.13
CA ASP A 522 33.80 1.74 24.87
C ASP A 522 33.40 0.38 25.48
N LEU A 523 34.05 -0.68 25.01
CA LEU A 523 33.90 -2.06 25.49
C LEU A 523 35.03 -2.45 26.47
N THR A 524 35.73 -1.48 27.04
CA THR A 524 36.76 -1.70 28.07
C THR A 524 36.81 -0.54 29.08
N SER A 525 37.11 -0.89 30.34
CA SER A 525 37.46 0.05 31.41
C SER A 525 38.97 0.32 31.52
N ASP A 526 39.80 -0.35 30.71
CA ASP A 526 41.25 -0.20 30.77
C ASP A 526 41.68 1.21 30.34
N THR A 527 42.12 1.99 31.33
CA THR A 527 42.61 3.37 31.18
C THR A 527 43.78 3.53 30.20
N THR A 528 44.47 2.45 29.83
CA THR A 528 45.57 2.44 28.85
C THR A 528 45.10 2.13 27.41
N LEU A 529 43.89 1.58 27.26
CA LEU A 529 43.32 1.16 25.96
C LEU A 529 42.13 2.02 25.52
N VAL A 530 41.30 2.49 26.46
CA VAL A 530 40.03 3.18 26.21
C VAL A 530 40.14 4.37 25.25
N ARG A 531 39.12 4.55 24.38
CA ARG A 531 39.10 5.51 23.26
C ARG A 531 39.39 6.97 23.62
N TRP A 532 39.15 7.38 24.88
CA TRP A 532 39.37 8.74 25.40
C TRP A 532 40.53 8.86 26.40
N LYS A 533 41.44 7.88 26.46
CA LYS A 533 42.54 7.80 27.44
C LYS A 533 43.41 9.06 27.56
N HIS A 534 43.55 9.84 26.49
CA HIS A 534 44.26 11.12 26.45
C HIS A 534 43.60 12.25 27.27
N PHE A 535 42.39 12.07 27.78
CA PHE A 535 41.78 12.96 28.76
C PHE A 535 41.94 12.48 30.21
N LEU A 536 42.25 11.19 30.43
CA LEU A 536 42.37 10.64 31.79
C LEU A 536 43.54 11.27 32.53
N ARG A 537 43.30 11.75 33.76
CA ARG A 537 44.28 12.42 34.62
C ARG A 537 44.91 13.69 34.02
N ARG A 538 44.30 14.28 32.98
CA ARG A 538 44.72 15.56 32.38
C ARG A 538 43.99 16.70 33.09
N ALA A 539 44.73 17.71 33.55
CA ALA A 539 44.18 18.85 34.27
C ALA A 539 43.04 19.55 33.50
N GLY A 540 41.92 19.81 34.18
CA GLY A 540 40.70 20.34 33.58
C GLY A 540 39.80 19.30 32.91
N TYR A 541 40.18 18.01 32.96
CA TYR A 541 39.38 16.86 32.53
C TYR A 541 39.17 15.88 33.69
N ASP A 542 39.22 16.37 34.93
CA ASP A 542 39.17 15.60 36.17
C ASP A 542 37.85 14.83 36.37
N ARG A 543 36.82 15.18 35.58
CA ARG A 543 35.55 14.44 35.46
C ARG A 543 35.65 13.15 34.64
N VAL A 544 36.69 13.01 33.82
CA VAL A 544 36.79 11.95 32.81
C VAL A 544 37.39 10.69 33.44
N GLY A 545 36.62 9.61 33.38
CA GLY A 545 36.96 8.29 33.90
C GLY A 545 36.49 7.18 32.97
N THR A 546 36.17 6.02 33.55
CA THR A 546 35.60 4.87 32.84
C THR A 546 34.40 4.37 33.64
N TYR A 547 33.26 5.03 33.48
CA TYR A 547 32.04 4.74 34.23
C TYR A 547 31.23 3.66 33.52
N GLU A 548 30.92 2.56 34.22
CA GLU A 548 30.15 1.47 33.63
C GLU A 548 28.67 1.86 33.46
N GLY A 549 28.05 1.28 32.43
CA GLY A 549 26.71 1.62 31.94
C GLY A 549 26.77 2.53 30.71
N GLY A 550 25.97 2.19 29.71
CA GLY A 550 25.94 2.90 28.43
C GLY A 550 25.49 1.98 27.30
N TYR A 551 25.20 2.56 26.13
CA TYR A 551 24.62 1.85 24.98
C TYR A 551 23.44 0.96 25.41
N TYR A 552 22.51 1.52 26.20
CA TYR A 552 21.34 0.88 26.81
C TYR A 552 21.63 -0.14 27.93
N TYR A 553 22.84 -0.67 28.10
CA TYR A 553 23.16 -1.73 29.07
C TYR A 553 23.73 -1.21 30.39
N THR A 554 23.61 -2.03 31.44
CA THR A 554 24.16 -1.73 32.78
C THR A 554 25.62 -2.16 32.90
N TYR A 555 26.01 -3.26 32.25
CA TYR A 555 27.35 -3.84 32.35
C TYR A 555 28.00 -4.10 30.98
N GLY A 556 29.33 -4.11 30.93
CA GLY A 556 30.11 -4.42 29.72
C GLY A 556 30.25 -3.28 28.71
N VAL A 557 29.77 -2.08 29.05
CA VAL A 557 29.95 -0.84 28.29
C VAL A 557 30.34 0.27 29.25
N TRP A 558 31.31 1.09 28.88
CA TRP A 558 31.77 2.24 29.65
C TRP A 558 31.57 3.55 28.90
N ARG A 559 31.43 4.65 29.64
CA ARG A 559 31.31 6.03 29.15
C ARG A 559 32.30 6.95 29.89
N PRO A 560 32.72 8.09 29.30
CA PRO A 560 33.78 8.93 29.85
C PRO A 560 33.36 9.74 31.08
N GLU A 561 32.09 10.13 31.20
CA GLU A 561 31.58 10.98 32.29
C GLU A 561 30.23 10.47 32.82
N LEU A 562 29.91 10.81 34.07
CA LEU A 562 28.63 10.48 34.69
C LEU A 562 27.42 11.23 34.09
N THR A 563 27.64 12.25 33.25
CA THR A 563 26.59 13.11 32.70
C THR A 563 26.97 13.65 31.32
N SER A 564 26.00 13.63 30.38
CA SER A 564 26.17 13.97 28.97
C SER A 564 24.79 14.16 28.34
N CYS A 565 24.69 14.93 27.25
CA CYS A 565 23.48 15.06 26.44
C CYS A 565 22.94 13.68 26.00
N MET A 566 23.84 12.71 25.77
CA MET A 566 23.49 11.33 25.39
C MET A 566 22.96 10.47 26.55
N ILE A 567 22.77 11.05 27.74
CA ILE A 567 22.11 10.41 28.89
C ILE A 567 20.72 11.01 29.12
N ASN A 568 20.63 12.35 29.16
CA ASN A 568 19.45 13.06 29.64
C ASN A 568 19.20 14.43 28.98
N ASN A 569 19.62 14.60 27.71
CA ASN A 569 19.25 15.75 26.85
C ASN A 569 19.68 17.14 27.36
N ILE A 570 20.64 17.19 28.29
CA ILE A 570 21.18 18.43 28.85
C ILE A 570 22.09 19.19 27.86
N ALA A 571 22.24 20.50 28.05
CA ALA A 571 23.14 21.37 27.29
C ALA A 571 24.64 21.16 27.60
N TYR A 572 25.12 19.92 27.58
CA TYR A 572 26.50 19.55 27.82
C TYR A 572 26.86 18.21 27.17
N PHE A 573 27.82 18.21 26.25
CA PHE A 573 28.47 16.99 25.76
C PHE A 573 29.72 16.70 26.59
N ASN A 574 29.96 15.43 26.93
CA ASN A 574 31.20 15.01 27.61
C ASN A 574 32.46 15.19 26.74
N ALA A 575 33.65 15.14 27.33
CA ALA A 575 34.91 15.44 26.65
C ALA A 575 35.14 14.66 25.33
N ALA A 576 34.87 13.34 25.33
CA ALA A 576 35.03 12.50 24.14
C ALA A 576 34.01 12.85 23.04
N SER A 577 32.78 13.20 23.43
CA SER A 577 31.74 13.68 22.51
C SER A 577 32.13 15.01 21.86
N ARG A 578 32.62 15.98 22.65
CA ARG A 578 33.10 17.27 22.13
C ARG A 578 34.27 17.09 21.16
N GLU A 579 35.22 16.21 21.50
CA GLU A 579 36.35 15.90 20.62
C GLU A 579 35.90 15.27 19.29
N ALA A 580 34.96 14.32 19.32
CA ALA A 580 34.44 13.65 18.12
C ALA A 580 33.68 14.60 17.19
N ILE A 581 32.87 15.50 17.74
CA ILE A 581 32.17 16.55 16.98
C ILE A 581 33.21 17.47 16.31
N VAL A 582 34.23 17.95 17.04
CA VAL A 582 35.29 18.81 16.46
C VAL A 582 36.08 18.10 15.37
N LYS A 583 36.45 16.82 15.56
CA LYS A 583 37.10 16.00 14.53
C LYS A 583 36.27 15.96 13.24
N ARG A 584 34.94 15.82 13.34
CA ARG A 584 34.04 15.81 12.17
C ARG A 584 33.84 17.19 11.53
N VAL A 585 33.84 18.28 12.31
CA VAL A 585 33.84 19.66 11.77
C VAL A 585 35.11 19.92 10.95
N LEU A 586 36.28 19.67 11.53
CA LEU A 586 37.57 19.95 10.88
C LEU A 586 37.80 19.04 9.66
N ALA A 587 37.45 17.75 9.75
CA ALA A 587 37.54 16.84 8.61
C ALA A 587 36.67 17.27 7.41
N LYS A 588 35.48 17.84 7.66
CA LYS A 588 34.66 18.46 6.61
C LYS A 588 35.27 19.75 6.08
N ALA A 589 35.81 20.59 6.95
CA ALA A 589 36.45 21.86 6.59
C ALA A 589 37.72 21.69 5.72
N GLY A 590 38.28 20.47 5.64
CA GLY A 590 39.59 20.20 5.05
C GLY A 590 40.76 20.48 6.00
N GLU A 591 40.49 20.66 7.29
CA GLU A 591 41.47 21.09 8.30
C GLU A 591 41.96 19.90 9.15
N GLN A 592 43.25 19.90 9.48
CA GLN A 592 43.85 18.85 10.32
C GLN A 592 43.41 19.00 11.78
N TYR A 593 42.87 17.93 12.36
CA TYR A 593 42.69 17.83 13.80
C TYR A 593 44.04 17.75 14.52
N LEU A 594 44.28 18.65 15.48
CA LEU A 594 45.39 18.60 16.42
C LEU A 594 44.84 18.67 17.84
N LEU A 595 45.31 17.78 18.72
CA LEU A 595 44.79 17.63 20.08
C LEU A 595 44.97 18.91 20.91
N ASP A 596 46.14 19.52 20.86
CA ASP A 596 46.42 20.72 21.68
C ASP A 596 45.59 21.94 21.24
N ASN A 597 45.31 22.06 19.93
CA ASN A 597 44.39 23.06 19.39
C ASN A 597 42.94 22.84 19.88
N PHE A 598 42.51 21.59 20.08
CA PHE A 598 41.24 21.27 20.73
C PHE A 598 41.26 21.62 22.22
N LEU A 599 42.28 21.18 22.96
CA LEU A 599 42.41 21.41 24.41
C LEU A 599 42.41 22.91 24.78
N ALA A 600 42.94 23.76 23.89
CA ALA A 600 42.97 25.21 24.02
C ALA A 600 41.64 25.92 23.65
N LYS A 601 40.80 25.30 22.79
CA LYS A 601 39.49 25.83 22.40
C LYS A 601 38.31 25.26 23.19
N ASP A 602 38.49 24.12 23.85
CA ASP A 602 37.48 23.45 24.65
C ASP A 602 37.22 24.19 25.98
N VAL A 603 36.43 25.27 25.97
CA VAL A 603 36.31 26.18 27.12
C VAL A 603 35.27 25.77 28.18
N ILE A 604 34.26 24.95 27.85
CA ILE A 604 33.26 24.46 28.82
C ILE A 604 33.50 22.97 29.08
N LYS A 605 34.37 22.70 30.06
CA LYS A 605 34.79 21.33 30.44
C LYS A 605 33.91 20.67 31.51
N GLU A 606 32.93 21.41 32.05
CA GLU A 606 31.95 20.92 33.02
C GLU A 606 30.52 21.36 32.62
N PRO A 607 29.47 20.58 32.96
CA PRO A 607 28.08 21.02 32.82
C PRO A 607 27.78 22.22 33.74
N SER A 608 26.97 23.17 33.26
CA SER A 608 26.52 24.31 34.06
C SER A 608 25.73 23.87 35.29
N GLN A 609 25.65 24.71 36.34
CA GLN A 609 24.90 24.39 37.56
C GLN A 609 23.44 24.02 37.28
N ALA A 610 22.80 24.62 36.27
CA ALA A 610 21.45 24.27 35.82
C ALA A 610 21.38 22.86 35.22
N ALA A 611 22.35 22.48 34.38
CA ALA A 611 22.46 21.12 33.83
C ALA A 611 22.81 20.08 34.91
N VAL A 612 23.65 20.44 35.88
CA VAL A 612 23.93 19.60 37.07
C VAL A 612 22.68 19.38 37.91
N LEU A 613 21.83 20.40 38.08
CA LEU A 613 20.56 20.26 38.80
C LEU A 613 19.58 19.33 38.05
N GLN A 614 19.48 19.44 36.71
CA GLN A 614 18.71 18.52 35.87
C GLN A 614 19.19 17.06 36.04
N THR A 615 20.50 16.85 36.08
CA THR A 615 21.11 15.53 36.36
C THR A 615 20.94 15.09 37.82
N LYS A 616 20.80 15.99 38.81
CA LYS A 616 20.46 15.62 40.19
C LYS A 616 18.99 15.25 40.37
N SER A 617 18.10 15.75 39.50
CA SER A 617 16.70 15.28 39.39
C SER A 617 16.51 14.06 38.49
N PHE A 618 17.58 13.55 37.86
CA PHE A 618 17.53 12.36 37.02
C PHE A 618 17.43 11.09 37.87
N ASN A 619 16.23 10.53 37.95
CA ASN A 619 16.02 9.17 38.43
C ASN A 619 15.99 8.21 37.22
N PRO A 620 16.95 7.28 37.06
CA PRO A 620 17.01 6.37 35.92
C PRO A 620 15.82 5.39 35.84
N LEU A 621 15.01 5.27 36.91
CA LEU A 621 13.80 4.45 36.93
C LEU A 621 12.54 5.20 36.46
N THR A 622 12.58 6.53 36.34
CA THR A 622 11.43 7.36 35.93
C THR A 622 11.74 8.36 34.80
N PHE A 623 12.99 8.45 34.35
CA PHE A 623 13.32 9.11 33.10
C PHE A 623 12.85 8.27 31.92
N VAL A 624 12.15 8.89 30.97
CA VAL A 624 11.77 8.25 29.70
C VAL A 624 12.80 8.67 28.65
N PRO A 625 13.73 7.78 28.24
CA PRO A 625 14.69 8.10 27.19
C PRO A 625 14.02 8.29 25.83
N LEU A 626 14.78 8.87 24.90
CA LEU A 626 14.44 8.89 23.49
C LEU A 626 14.53 7.45 22.91
N ALA A 627 14.04 7.26 21.69
CA ALA A 627 14.12 5.96 21.05
C ALA A 627 15.53 5.76 20.47
N PRO A 628 16.12 4.55 20.58
CA PRO A 628 17.43 4.28 19.98
C PRO A 628 17.52 4.71 18.51
N PRO A 629 18.63 5.32 18.07
CA PRO A 629 18.81 5.78 16.70
C PRO A 629 18.76 4.61 15.72
N VAL A 630 18.05 4.79 14.60
CA VAL A 630 17.77 3.73 13.62
C VAL A 630 18.87 3.71 12.55
N TYR A 631 19.44 2.53 12.32
CA TYR A 631 20.48 2.29 11.31
C TYR A 631 19.92 1.50 10.12
N VAL A 632 19.73 2.18 9.00
CA VAL A 632 19.34 1.56 7.73
C VAL A 632 20.60 1.03 7.02
N LYS A 633 20.56 -0.22 6.57
CA LYS A 633 21.67 -0.90 5.88
C LYS A 633 21.72 -0.56 4.40
#